data_AF-A0A061GZZ5-F1
#
_entry.id   AF-A0A061GZZ5-F1
#
_cell.length_a   1.000
_cell.length_b   1.000
_cell.length_c   1.000
_cell.angle_alpha   90.00
_cell.angle_beta   90.00
_cell.angle_gamma   90.00
#
_symmetry.space_group_name_H-M   'P 1'
#
loop_
_entity.id
_entity.type
_entity.pdbx_description
1 polymer ?
#
loop_
_entity_poly.entity_id
_entity_poly.type
_entity_poly.pdbx_seq_one_letter_code
_entity_poly.pdbx_strand_id
1 'polypeptide(L)'
;MQQVHRKIDKKTFQALELNPVRKKIPVLVHNGKPTVESPVILEYIDETRNNNPLLPQDPYERAMARFWAKFIGEKIQPTARKANLAEGKEREQAVGECCQQLEILENELHGRVFFGGDSIG
;
A
#
# COMPACT_ATOMS: atom_id res chain seq x y z
N MET A 1 -2.46 -1.27 -39.94
CA MET A 1 -2.41 -1.64 -38.52
C MET A 1 -1.94 -0.44 -37.71
N GLN A 2 -2.81 0.17 -36.91
CA GLN A 2 -2.43 1.31 -36.07
C GLN A 2 -1.54 0.81 -34.93
N GLN A 3 -0.25 1.17 -34.96
CA GLN A 3 0.64 0.96 -33.82
C GLN A 3 0.30 2.01 -32.76
N VAL A 4 -0.33 1.57 -31.67
CA VAL A 4 -0.52 2.38 -30.48
C VAL A 4 0.83 2.51 -29.77
N HIS A 5 1.54 3.62 -29.99
CA HIS A 5 2.75 3.96 -29.24
C HIS A 5 2.33 4.43 -27.82
N ARG A 6 2.04 3.48 -26.90
CA ARG A 6 1.98 3.83 -25.47
C ARG A 6 3.40 4.15 -25.02
N LYS A 7 3.66 5.41 -24.70
CA LYS A 7 4.92 5.89 -24.12
C LYS A 7 5.08 5.23 -22.74
N ILE A 8 5.80 4.11 -22.68
CA ILE A 8 6.18 3.45 -21.42
C ILE A 8 7.19 4.38 -20.75
N ASP A 9 6.86 4.91 -19.57
CA ASP A 9 7.79 5.77 -18.84
C ASP A 9 9.00 4.94 -18.35
N LYS A 10 10.15 5.60 -18.13
CA LYS A 10 11.40 4.92 -17.75
C LYS A 10 11.26 4.14 -16.44
N LYS A 11 10.43 4.60 -15.50
CA LYS A 11 10.15 3.92 -14.22
C LYS A 11 9.38 2.62 -14.44
N THR A 12 8.45 2.62 -15.38
CA THR A 12 7.64 1.47 -15.78
C THR A 12 8.52 0.45 -16.49
N PHE A 13 9.45 0.89 -17.35
CA PHE A 13 10.42 -0.01 -18.00
C PHE A 13 11.30 -0.73 -16.97
N GLN A 14 11.86 -0.02 -15.99
CA GLN A 14 12.67 -0.63 -14.94
C GLN A 14 11.86 -1.58 -14.03
N ALA A 15 10.60 -1.25 -13.75
CA ALA A 15 9.72 -2.14 -12.97
C ALA A 15 9.37 -3.43 -13.72
N LEU A 16 9.31 -3.41 -15.07
CA LEU A 16 9.08 -4.62 -15.87
C LEU A 16 10.22 -5.64 -15.74
N GLU A 17 11.46 -5.16 -15.64
CA GLU A 17 12.65 -6.00 -15.49
C GLU A 17 12.79 -6.51 -14.05
N LEU A 18 12.62 -5.62 -13.06
CA LEU A 18 12.87 -5.93 -11.65
C LEU A 18 11.69 -6.61 -10.94
N ASN A 19 10.47 -6.47 -11.46
CA ASN A 19 9.26 -7.14 -10.97
C ASN A 19 8.55 -7.87 -12.13
N PRO A 20 9.13 -8.96 -12.66
CA PRO A 20 8.61 -9.63 -13.85
C PRO A 20 7.22 -10.25 -13.64
N VAL A 21 6.87 -10.58 -12.38
CA VAL A 21 5.59 -11.23 -12.02
C VAL A 21 4.44 -10.23 -12.06
N ARG A 22 4.54 -9.12 -11.31
CA ARG A 22 3.43 -8.17 -11.15
C ARG A 22 3.57 -6.92 -12.00
N LYS A 23 4.76 -6.61 -12.50
CA LYS A 23 5.04 -5.49 -13.41
C LYS A 23 4.56 -4.16 -12.85
N LYS A 24 4.70 -3.99 -11.53
CA LYS A 24 4.19 -2.86 -10.76
C LYS A 24 5.30 -2.27 -9.89
N ILE A 25 5.20 -0.96 -9.69
CA ILE A 25 5.94 -0.22 -8.66
C ILE A 25 5.15 -0.22 -7.34
N PRO A 26 5.81 -0.02 -6.18
CA PRO A 26 7.25 0.18 -5.99
C PRO A 26 8.09 -1.10 -6.14
N VAL A 27 9.36 -0.90 -6.47
CA VAL A 27 10.43 -1.93 -6.38
C VAL A 27 11.60 -1.30 -5.63
N LEU A 28 12.01 -1.91 -4.52
CA LEU A 28 13.19 -1.52 -3.77
C LEU A 28 14.38 -2.35 -4.26
N VAL A 29 15.52 -1.73 -4.57
CA VAL A 29 16.75 -2.46 -4.90
C VAL A 29 17.79 -2.15 -3.84
N HIS A 30 18.16 -3.15 -3.04
CA HIS A 30 19.21 -3.03 -2.02
C HIS A 30 20.32 -4.03 -2.32
N ASN A 31 21.56 -3.55 -2.46
CA ASN A 31 22.73 -4.36 -2.82
C ASN A 31 22.53 -5.23 -4.08
N GLY A 32 21.90 -4.64 -5.11
CA GLY A 32 21.60 -5.31 -6.37
C GLY A 32 20.47 -6.33 -6.31
N LYS A 33 19.80 -6.49 -5.17
CA LYS A 33 18.68 -7.44 -4.99
C LYS A 33 17.34 -6.68 -4.98
N PRO A 34 16.42 -6.97 -5.92
CA PRO A 34 15.10 -6.36 -5.92
C PRO A 34 14.15 -7.01 -4.91
N THR A 35 13.42 -6.17 -4.17
CA THR A 35 12.29 -6.51 -3.30
C THR A 35 11.05 -5.77 -3.81
N VAL A 36 9.93 -6.48 -3.93
CA VAL A 36 8.69 -6.01 -4.58
C VAL A 36 7.51 -6.18 -3.62
N GLU A 37 6.37 -5.55 -3.95
CA GLU A 37 5.17 -5.43 -3.08
C GLU A 37 5.42 -4.50 -1.88
N SER A 38 4.62 -3.44 -1.74
CA SER A 38 4.86 -2.44 -0.69
C SER A 38 4.87 -3.00 0.74
N PRO A 39 4.00 -3.95 1.15
CA PRO A 39 4.08 -4.50 2.50
C PRO A 39 5.38 -5.29 2.74
N VAL A 40 5.82 -6.07 1.75
CA VAL A 40 7.07 -6.85 1.82
C VAL A 40 8.29 -5.94 1.84
N ILE A 41 8.27 -4.85 1.07
CA ILE A 41 9.32 -3.82 1.10
C ILE A 41 9.42 -3.18 2.50
N LEU A 42 8.28 -2.88 3.14
CA LEU A 42 8.27 -2.30 4.48
C LEU A 42 8.79 -3.28 5.53
N GLU A 43 8.40 -4.56 5.48
CA GLU A 43 8.96 -5.60 6.35
C GLU A 43 10.48 -5.74 6.17
N TYR A 44 10.95 -5.75 4.92
CA TYR A 44 12.39 -5.79 4.64
C TYR A 44 13.14 -4.58 5.22
N ILE A 45 12.57 -3.38 5.11
CA ILE A 45 13.17 -2.17 5.69
C ILE A 45 13.19 -2.26 7.22
N ASP A 46 12.13 -2.79 7.82
CA ASP A 46 12.03 -2.98 9.27
C ASP A 46 13.11 -3.96 9.77
N GLU A 47 13.23 -5.12 9.12
CA GLU A 47 14.18 -6.17 9.48
C GLU A 47 15.65 -5.81 9.22
N THR A 48 15.93 -4.88 8.30
CA THR A 48 17.30 -4.45 7.98
C THR A 48 17.77 -3.22 8.74
N ARG A 49 16.89 -2.59 9.53
CA ARG A 49 17.22 -1.45 10.37
C ARG A 49 17.48 -1.90 11.81
N ASN A 50 18.66 -1.52 12.33
CA ASN A 50 19.03 -1.89 13.71
C ASN A 50 18.42 -0.97 14.78
N ASN A 51 17.95 0.22 14.40
CA ASN A 51 17.36 1.21 15.31
C ASN A 51 16.07 1.75 14.68
N ASN A 52 15.03 1.97 15.50
CA ASN A 52 13.71 2.51 15.10
C ASN A 52 12.83 1.54 14.29
N PRO A 53 12.27 0.49 14.94
CA PRO A 53 11.36 -0.43 14.26
C PRO A 53 10.08 0.30 13.83
N LEU A 54 9.63 0.02 12.61
CA LEU A 54 8.32 0.40 12.10
C LEU A 54 7.22 -0.47 12.72
N LEU A 55 7.47 -1.77 12.90
CA LEU A 55 6.46 -2.67 13.43
C LEU A 55 6.59 -2.85 14.94
N PRO A 56 5.47 -3.08 15.65
CA PRO A 56 5.49 -3.47 17.04
C PRO A 56 6.34 -4.73 17.28
N GLN A 57 6.99 -4.78 18.45
CA GLN A 57 7.79 -5.94 18.85
C GLN A 57 6.91 -7.06 19.42
N ASP A 58 5.80 -6.71 20.07
CA ASP A 58 4.80 -7.66 20.52
C ASP A 58 4.21 -8.45 19.33
N PRO A 59 4.15 -9.79 19.38
CA PRO A 59 3.67 -10.59 18.26
C PRO A 59 2.21 -10.31 17.87
N TYR A 60 1.34 -10.03 18.83
CA TYR A 60 -0.08 -9.78 18.57
C TYR A 60 -0.26 -8.40 17.94
N GLU A 61 0.34 -7.37 18.51
CA GLU A 61 0.29 -6.02 17.95
C GLU A 61 0.88 -5.98 16.53
N ARG A 62 1.99 -6.69 16.29
CA ARG A 62 2.57 -6.83 14.94
C ARG A 62 1.63 -7.53 13.98
N ALA A 63 0.89 -8.55 14.43
CA ALA A 63 -0.11 -9.22 13.60
C ALA A 63 -1.27 -8.28 13.26
N MET A 64 -1.70 -7.44 14.20
CA MET A 64 -2.75 -6.44 13.99
C MET A 64 -2.31 -5.33 13.02
N ALA A 65 -1.08 -4.83 13.13
CA ALA A 65 -0.52 -3.88 12.18
C ALA A 65 -0.53 -4.45 10.74
N ARG A 66 -0.11 -5.72 10.58
CA ARG A 66 -0.17 -6.43 9.29
C ARG A 66 -1.59 -6.59 8.77
N PHE A 67 -2.54 -6.92 9.64
CA PHE A 67 -3.95 -7.04 9.28
C PHE A 67 -4.49 -5.73 8.72
N TRP A 68 -4.26 -4.61 9.42
CA TRP A 68 -4.75 -3.30 8.98
C TRP A 68 -4.07 -2.82 7.69
N ALA A 69 -2.76 -3.04 7.54
CA ALA A 69 -2.06 -2.76 6.28
C ALA A 69 -2.64 -3.56 5.11
N LYS A 70 -2.99 -4.83 5.33
CA LYS A 70 -3.65 -5.69 4.34
C LYS A 70 -5.08 -5.20 4.03
N PHE A 71 -5.86 -4.85 5.05
CA PHE A 71 -7.21 -4.32 4.88
C PHE A 71 -7.20 -3.06 4.01
N ILE A 72 -6.27 -2.14 4.26
CA ILE A 72 -6.10 -0.92 3.44
C ILE A 72 -5.80 -1.29 1.98
N GLY A 73 -4.87 -2.21 1.74
CA GLY A 73 -4.49 -2.63 0.39
C GLY A 73 -5.60 -3.35 -0.38
N GLU A 74 -6.40 -4.18 0.31
CA GLU A 74 -7.42 -5.02 -0.32
C GLU A 74 -8.79 -4.36 -0.44
N LYS A 75 -9.13 -3.42 0.45
CA LYS A 75 -10.46 -2.79 0.52
C LYS A 75 -10.41 -1.32 0.13
N ILE A 76 -9.63 -0.52 0.86
CA ILE A 76 -9.65 0.95 0.72
C ILE A 76 -8.93 1.41 -0.55
N GLN A 77 -7.75 0.89 -0.88
CA GLN A 77 -7.03 1.33 -2.07
C GLN A 77 -7.81 1.12 -3.37
N PRO A 78 -8.47 -0.03 -3.60
CA PRO A 78 -9.33 -0.21 -4.78
C PRO A 78 -10.50 0.76 -4.87
N THR A 79 -11.24 0.96 -3.78
CA THR A 79 -12.42 1.85 -3.74
C THR A 79 -12.01 3.32 -3.86
N ALA A 80 -10.96 3.75 -3.17
CA ALA A 80 -10.38 5.08 -3.29
C ALA A 80 -9.89 5.35 -4.72
N ARG A 81 -9.20 4.38 -5.34
CA ARG A 81 -8.78 4.51 -6.74
C ARG A 81 -9.98 4.62 -7.68
N LYS A 82 -11.03 3.83 -7.45
CA LYS A 82 -12.26 3.89 -8.24
C LYS A 82 -12.96 5.25 -8.07
N ALA A 83 -13.08 5.76 -6.85
CA ALA A 83 -13.64 7.07 -6.55
C ALA A 83 -12.88 8.22 -7.24
N ASN A 84 -11.56 8.08 -7.41
CA ASN A 84 -10.73 9.08 -8.09
C ASN A 84 -10.82 9.03 -9.63
N LEU A 85 -11.09 7.86 -10.21
CA LEU A 85 -11.02 7.64 -11.67
C LEU A 85 -12.39 7.55 -12.36
N ALA A 86 -13.44 7.18 -11.63
CA ALA A 86 -14.79 7.04 -12.17
C ALA A 86 -15.51 8.41 -12.24
N GLU A 87 -16.66 8.42 -12.93
CA GLU A 87 -17.52 9.60 -13.08
C GLU A 87 -18.98 9.26 -12.78
N GLY A 88 -19.80 10.30 -12.53
CA GLY A 88 -21.23 10.17 -12.28
C GLY A 88 -21.57 9.21 -11.13
N LYS A 89 -22.62 8.39 -11.34
CA LYS A 89 -23.14 7.47 -10.32
C LYS A 89 -22.12 6.45 -9.83
N GLU A 90 -21.20 6.02 -10.69
CA GLU A 90 -20.17 5.06 -10.31
C GLU A 90 -19.16 5.68 -9.33
N ARG A 91 -18.81 6.96 -9.53
CA ARG A 91 -18.01 7.71 -8.57
C ARG A 91 -18.74 7.88 -7.26
N GLU A 92 -20.00 8.30 -7.28
CA GLU A 92 -20.81 8.50 -6.06
C GLU A 92 -20.86 7.21 -5.22
N GLN A 93 -21.10 6.06 -5.85
CA GLN A 93 -21.08 4.77 -5.17
C GLN A 93 -19.70 4.43 -4.59
N ALA A 94 -18.63 4.62 -5.36
CA ALA A 94 -17.27 4.33 -4.91
C ALA A 94 -16.82 5.23 -3.74
N VAL A 95 -17.25 6.50 -3.74
CA VAL A 95 -17.03 7.44 -2.63
C VAL A 95 -17.74 6.94 -1.38
N GLY A 96 -19.02 6.57 -1.49
CA GLY A 96 -19.79 6.04 -0.36
C GLY A 96 -19.17 4.77 0.24
N GLU A 97 -18.76 3.82 -0.60
CA GLU A 97 -18.10 2.59 -0.14
C GLU A 97 -16.74 2.87 0.51
N CYS A 98 -15.94 3.79 -0.06
CA CYS A 98 -14.67 4.19 0.51
C CYS A 98 -14.85 4.86 1.88
N CYS A 99 -15.84 5.76 2.03
CA CYS A 99 -16.16 6.39 3.32
C CYS A 99 -16.53 5.36 4.39
N GLN A 100 -17.37 4.38 4.07
CA GLN A 100 -17.74 3.31 5.02
C GLN A 100 -16.52 2.48 5.45
N GLN A 101 -15.58 2.22 4.54
CA GLN A 101 -14.35 1.49 4.87
C GLN A 101 -13.39 2.34 5.72
N LEU A 102 -13.35 3.67 5.50
CA LEU A 102 -12.58 4.60 6.31
C LEU A 102 -13.16 4.75 7.73
N GLU A 103 -14.48 4.70 7.90
CA GLU A 103 -15.11 4.68 9.23
C GLU A 103 -14.65 3.48 10.08
N ILE A 104 -14.39 2.33 9.47
CA ILE A 104 -13.82 1.16 10.16
C ILE A 104 -12.42 1.49 10.72
N LEU A 105 -11.58 2.18 9.93
CA LEU A 105 -10.25 2.61 10.39
C LEU A 105 -10.31 3.70 11.45
N GLU A 106 -11.25 4.63 11.33
CA GLU A 106 -11.44 5.69 12.32
C GLU A 106 -11.82 5.09 13.69
N ASN A 107 -12.69 4.08 13.68
CA ASN A 107 -13.05 3.36 14.90
C ASN A 107 -11.87 2.62 15.51
N GLU A 108 -10.99 2.02 14.69
CA GLU A 108 -9.76 1.38 15.16
C GLU A 108 -8.74 2.37 15.72
N LEU A 109 -8.68 3.59 15.17
CA LEU A 109 -7.76 4.60 15.65
C LEU A 109 -8.03 4.95 17.12
N HIS A 110 -9.27 4.78 17.60
CA HIS A 110 -9.68 5.03 18.99
C HIS A 110 -9.28 6.43 19.51
N GLY A 111 -9.26 7.43 18.62
CA GLY A 111 -8.83 8.79 18.94
C GLY A 111 -7.32 8.96 19.18
N ARG A 112 -6.51 7.92 18.90
CA ARG A 112 -5.04 8.01 18.94
C ARG A 112 -4.51 8.86 17.78
N VAL A 113 -3.29 9.37 17.94
CA VAL A 113 -2.64 10.16 16.89
C VAL A 113 -2.15 9.27 15.75
N PHE A 114 -1.67 8.05 16.07
CA PHE A 114 -1.22 7.07 15.09
C PHE A 114 -1.83 5.69 15.36
N PHE A 115 -1.88 4.84 14.32
CA PHE A 115 -2.28 3.43 14.48
C PHE A 115 -1.30 2.66 15.37
N GLY A 116 -0.02 2.97 15.32
CA GLY A 116 1.02 2.51 16.26
C GLY A 116 1.00 3.17 17.64
N GLY A 117 -0.03 3.95 17.97
CA GLY A 117 -0.14 4.64 19.27
C GLY A 117 0.51 6.02 19.27
N ASP A 118 1.65 6.14 19.94
CA ASP A 118 2.34 7.43 20.17
C ASP A 118 3.33 7.79 19.04
N SER A 119 3.59 6.88 18.12
CA SER A 119 4.51 7.07 16.99
C SER A 119 4.00 6.45 15.70
N ILE A 120 4.59 6.85 14.57
CA ILE A 120 4.35 6.21 13.27
C ILE A 120 4.70 4.73 13.37
N GLY A 121 3.74 3.88 13.01
CA GLY A 121 3.80 2.41 13.04
C GLY A 121 2.41 1.83 12.77
#